data_AF-A0A7R9AJD4-F1
#
_entry.id   AF-A0A7R9AJD4-F1
#
_cell.length_a   1.000
_cell.length_b   1.000
_cell.length_c   1.000
_cell.angle_alpha   90.00
_cell.angle_beta   90.00
_cell.angle_gamma   90.00
#
_symmetry.space_group_name_H-M   'P 1'
#
loop_
_entity.id
_entity.type
_entity.pdbx_description
1 polymer ?
#
loop_
_entity_poly.entity_id
_entity_poly.type
_entity_poly.pdbx_seq_one_letter_code
_entity_poly.pdbx_strand_id
1 'polypeptide(L)'
;QPITLQPHLTLNPQVRDYALQALDLSDKNYTVLVPGAEYGPAKRWPAAHFAKLAALIGQDIVLLGSTKEYDLCQEIEQLALSSNPQNTDLRIHNIAGKTTLDSALAVISGAQAVISNDSGLMHVAAALQVPQIAVFGSSSPLHTPPLSEKAHILWLAQDTKYTPALECAPCFARICPLGHTRCLQDLSPQRVFFLLFDDIATLLDDVATMTKVAAKKTTGVLGDDLALNAQQVTGVNADRELPVVWAVAKGSLINKAILVPVALLISKFAPWAIIPLLMLGGLYLCFEGFEKIVHKLMHSKAQDAAHHAKELAAVADDKVDMVAFEKDKIKGAIRTDFILSAEI
;
A
#
# COMPACT_ATOMS: atom_id res chain seq x y z
N GLN A 1 18.06 -14.72 31.60
CA GLN A 1 16.98 -13.93 30.97
C GLN A 1 15.68 -14.65 31.25
N PRO A 2 14.60 -13.98 31.69
CA PRO A 2 13.31 -14.64 31.81
C PRO A 2 12.87 -15.14 30.42
N ILE A 3 12.48 -16.41 30.34
CA ILE A 3 11.90 -16.99 29.13
C ILE A 3 10.56 -16.30 28.92
N THR A 4 10.51 -15.39 27.95
CA THR A 4 9.23 -14.78 27.54
C THR A 4 8.54 -15.81 26.66
N LEU A 5 7.58 -16.57 27.22
CA LEU A 5 6.76 -17.48 26.44
C LEU A 5 5.93 -16.66 25.47
N GLN A 6 6.24 -16.73 24.18
CA GLN A 6 5.42 -16.14 23.13
C GLN A 6 4.30 -17.12 22.79
N PRO A 7 3.02 -16.75 22.98
CA PRO A 7 1.91 -17.59 22.56
C PRO A 7 1.98 -17.80 21.05
N HIS A 8 1.86 -19.05 20.60
CA HIS A 8 1.81 -19.39 19.19
C HIS A 8 0.57 -20.24 18.94
N LEU A 9 -0.23 -19.85 17.94
CA LEU A 9 -1.39 -20.60 17.50
C LEU A 9 -1.19 -21.01 16.05
N THR A 10 -1.48 -22.28 15.76
CA THR A 10 -1.53 -22.80 14.40
C THR A 10 -2.95 -23.24 14.12
N LEU A 11 -3.46 -22.86 12.96
CA LEU A 11 -4.81 -23.17 12.52
C LEU A 11 -4.77 -24.21 11.42
N ASN A 12 -5.76 -25.11 11.39
CA ASN A 12 -5.93 -26.03 10.27
C ASN A 12 -6.31 -25.22 9.02
N PRO A 13 -5.54 -25.31 7.91
CA PRO A 13 -5.84 -24.58 6.67
C PRO A 13 -7.25 -24.82 6.15
N GLN A 14 -7.80 -26.03 6.31
CA GLN A 14 -9.16 -26.36 5.87
C GLN A 14 -10.24 -25.56 6.61
N VAL A 15 -10.04 -25.32 7.92
CA VAL A 15 -10.98 -24.53 8.74
C VAL A 15 -10.92 -23.06 8.34
N ARG A 16 -9.71 -22.56 8.05
CA ARG A 16 -9.51 -21.23 7.47
C ARG A 16 -10.24 -21.09 6.15
N ASP A 17 -9.92 -21.95 5.18
CA ASP A 17 -10.44 -21.84 3.82
C ASP A 17 -11.97 -21.94 3.79
N TYR A 18 -12.56 -22.81 4.63
CA TYR A 18 -14.02 -22.90 4.81
C TYR A 18 -14.62 -21.59 5.37
N ALA A 19 -14.00 -20.99 6.39
CA ALA A 19 -14.49 -19.74 6.97
C ALA A 19 -14.39 -18.57 5.98
N LEU A 20 -13.32 -18.51 5.18
CA LEU A 20 -13.16 -17.48 4.15
C LEU A 20 -14.18 -17.65 3.03
N GLN A 21 -14.38 -18.88 2.55
CA GLN A 21 -15.37 -19.17 1.52
C GLN A 21 -16.79 -18.81 1.97
N ALA A 22 -17.15 -19.07 3.24
CA ALA A 22 -18.45 -18.72 3.79
C ALA A 22 -18.73 -17.20 3.81
N LEU A 23 -17.67 -16.39 3.81
CA LEU A 23 -17.74 -14.93 3.78
C LEU A 23 -17.41 -14.34 2.40
N ASP A 24 -17.17 -15.17 1.39
CA ASP A 24 -16.69 -14.76 0.06
C ASP A 24 -15.41 -13.90 0.11
N LEU A 25 -14.49 -14.28 1.01
CA LEU A 25 -13.21 -13.61 1.21
C LEU A 25 -12.06 -14.42 0.59
N SER A 26 -11.02 -13.70 0.14
CA SER A 26 -9.76 -14.29 -0.31
C SER A 26 -8.65 -14.08 0.71
N ASP A 27 -7.75 -15.05 0.86
CA ASP A 27 -6.61 -14.96 1.79
C ASP A 27 -5.78 -13.70 1.50
N LYS A 28 -5.43 -12.95 2.55
CA LYS A 28 -4.64 -11.70 2.51
C LYS A 28 -5.23 -10.57 1.65
N ASN A 29 -6.54 -10.60 1.35
CA ASN A 29 -7.24 -9.57 0.58
C ASN A 29 -8.36 -8.85 1.36
N TYR A 30 -8.26 -8.85 2.69
CA TYR A 30 -9.20 -8.16 3.56
C TYR A 30 -8.52 -7.76 4.88
N THR A 31 -9.10 -6.78 5.55
CA THR A 31 -8.66 -6.33 6.87
C THR A 31 -9.71 -6.64 7.94
N VAL A 32 -9.25 -7.11 9.10
CA VAL A 32 -10.12 -7.32 10.26
C VAL A 32 -10.03 -6.12 11.19
N LEU A 33 -11.19 -5.57 11.57
CA LEU A 33 -11.31 -4.56 12.60
C LEU A 33 -11.94 -5.17 13.85
N VAL A 34 -11.31 -4.94 15.00
CA VAL A 34 -11.80 -5.36 16.31
C VAL A 34 -12.09 -4.11 17.15
N PRO A 35 -13.26 -3.50 17.00
CA PRO A 35 -13.61 -2.23 17.65
C PRO A 35 -14.02 -2.39 19.12
N GLY A 36 -14.25 -3.63 19.55
CA GLY A 36 -14.64 -3.96 20.91
C GLY A 36 -13.55 -3.75 21.95
N ALA A 37 -13.97 -3.79 23.22
CA ALA A 37 -13.10 -3.90 24.39
C ALA A 37 -13.98 -4.26 25.60
N GLU A 38 -13.82 -5.48 26.13
CA GLU A 38 -14.58 -5.99 27.29
C GLU A 38 -14.30 -5.17 28.56
N TYR A 39 -13.09 -4.60 28.68
CA TYR A 39 -12.70 -3.80 29.84
C TYR A 39 -13.60 -2.57 30.04
N GLY A 40 -13.99 -1.90 28.95
CA GLY A 40 -14.87 -0.74 28.99
C GLY A 40 -14.62 0.25 27.86
N PRO A 41 -15.51 1.26 27.73
CA PRO A 41 -15.47 2.24 26.64
C PRO A 41 -14.19 3.09 26.61
N ALA A 42 -13.49 3.26 27.73
CA ALA A 42 -12.24 4.03 27.76
C ALA A 42 -11.07 3.40 26.98
N LYS A 43 -11.21 2.13 26.54
CA LYS A 43 -10.28 1.46 25.64
C LYS A 43 -10.74 1.43 24.18
N ARG A 44 -11.96 1.90 23.86
CA ARG A 44 -12.54 1.79 22.53
C ARG A 44 -12.18 3.00 21.68
N TRP A 45 -11.37 2.79 20.66
CA TRP A 45 -11.16 3.81 19.64
C TRP A 45 -12.51 4.15 18.96
N PRO A 46 -12.78 5.41 18.60
CA PRO A 46 -14.12 5.84 18.21
C PRO A 46 -14.69 5.07 17.01
N ALA A 47 -16.00 4.79 17.02
CA ALA A 47 -16.69 4.13 15.90
C ALA A 47 -16.50 4.89 14.58
N ALA A 48 -16.66 6.22 14.62
CA ALA A 48 -16.41 7.09 13.46
C ALA A 48 -14.97 6.98 12.92
N HIS A 49 -14.00 6.70 13.78
CA HIS A 49 -12.61 6.51 13.37
C HIS A 49 -12.39 5.18 12.66
N PHE A 50 -12.93 4.08 13.22
CA PHE A 50 -12.94 2.79 12.53
C PHE A 50 -13.65 2.86 11.19
N ALA A 51 -14.80 3.55 11.12
CA ALA A 51 -15.56 3.74 9.90
C ALA A 51 -14.76 4.52 8.84
N LYS A 52 -14.10 5.61 9.25
CA LYS A 52 -13.25 6.38 8.35
C LYS A 52 -12.03 5.58 7.89
N LEU A 53 -11.42 4.78 8.77
CA LEU A 53 -10.33 3.87 8.42
C LEU A 53 -10.77 2.83 7.39
N ALA A 54 -11.90 2.16 7.63
CA ALA A 54 -12.50 1.20 6.70
C ALA A 54 -12.66 1.80 5.29
N ALA A 55 -13.18 3.02 5.21
CA ALA A 55 -13.33 3.73 3.94
C ALA A 55 -12.00 4.15 3.28
N LEU A 56 -10.94 4.40 4.06
CA LEU A 56 -9.60 4.72 3.54
C LEU A 56 -8.90 3.48 2.98
N ILE A 57 -9.05 2.32 3.63
CA ILE A 57 -8.38 1.07 3.23
C ILE A 57 -8.79 0.63 1.82
N GLY A 58 -10.07 0.76 1.46
CA GLY A 58 -10.53 0.45 0.10
C GLY A 58 -10.46 -1.03 -0.29
N GLN A 59 -10.45 -1.93 0.70
CA GLN A 59 -10.56 -3.39 0.52
C GLN A 59 -11.69 -3.92 1.41
N ASP A 60 -12.03 -5.21 1.29
CA ASP A 60 -13.02 -5.82 2.16
C ASP A 60 -12.65 -5.69 3.64
N ILE A 61 -13.65 -5.34 4.46
CA ILE A 61 -13.51 -5.16 5.89
C ILE A 61 -14.33 -6.21 6.61
N VAL A 62 -13.74 -6.83 7.63
CA VAL A 62 -14.47 -7.73 8.53
C VAL A 62 -14.51 -7.12 9.93
N LEU A 63 -15.71 -6.90 10.45
CA LEU A 63 -15.91 -6.40 11.81
C LEU A 63 -16.13 -7.56 12.75
N LEU A 64 -15.23 -7.74 13.72
CA LEU A 64 -15.20 -8.88 14.62
C LEU A 64 -15.37 -8.45 16.07
N GLY A 65 -16.21 -9.19 16.81
CA GLY A 65 -16.51 -8.94 18.21
C GLY A 65 -17.46 -9.97 18.79
N SER A 66 -17.75 -9.87 20.08
CA SER A 66 -18.80 -10.66 20.72
C SER A 66 -20.19 -10.12 20.39
N THR A 67 -21.23 -10.81 20.84
CA THR A 67 -22.63 -10.34 20.72
C THR A 67 -22.84 -8.97 21.37
N LYS A 68 -22.08 -8.62 22.43
CA LYS A 68 -22.17 -7.31 23.09
C LYS A 68 -21.66 -6.14 22.23
N GLU A 69 -20.89 -6.45 21.18
CA GLU A 69 -20.28 -5.47 20.28
C GLU A 69 -20.96 -5.43 18.91
N TYR A 70 -22.05 -6.19 18.73
CA TYR A 70 -22.80 -6.20 17.47
C TYR A 70 -23.27 -4.81 17.05
N ASP A 71 -23.89 -4.06 17.96
CA ASP A 71 -24.41 -2.72 17.68
C ASP A 71 -23.28 -1.73 17.34
N LEU A 72 -22.13 -1.84 18.03
CA LEU A 72 -20.95 -1.03 17.73
C LEU A 72 -20.41 -1.33 16.33
N CYS A 73 -20.32 -2.60 15.95
CA CYS A 73 -19.92 -2.98 14.59
C CYS A 73 -20.94 -2.52 13.55
N GLN A 74 -22.24 -2.60 13.86
CA GLN A 74 -23.29 -2.13 12.97
C GLN A 74 -23.22 -0.60 12.76
N GLU A 75 -22.94 0.16 13.80
CA GLU A 75 -22.69 1.61 13.72
C GLU A 75 -21.52 1.92 12.78
N ILE A 76 -20.39 1.21 12.94
CA ILE A 76 -19.20 1.38 12.10
C ILE A 76 -19.50 1.08 10.63
N GLU A 77 -20.21 -0.03 10.35
CA GLU A 77 -20.64 -0.42 9.01
C GLU A 77 -21.48 0.69 8.36
N GLN A 78 -22.50 1.20 9.06
CA GLN A 78 -23.37 2.26 8.54
C GLN A 78 -22.61 3.58 8.28
N LEU A 79 -21.73 3.98 9.21
CA LEU A 79 -20.90 5.18 9.06
C LEU A 79 -19.91 5.05 7.90
N ALA A 80 -19.32 3.88 7.70
CA ALA A 80 -18.36 3.66 6.62
C ALA A 80 -19.04 3.72 5.25
N LEU A 81 -20.17 3.01 5.09
CA LEU A 81 -20.92 2.97 3.84
C LEU A 81 -21.52 4.35 3.47
N SER A 82 -21.99 5.11 4.46
CA SER A 82 -22.51 6.47 4.21
C SER A 82 -21.44 7.51 3.88
N SER A 83 -20.18 7.28 4.30
CA SER A 83 -19.07 8.21 4.08
C SER A 83 -18.51 8.18 2.65
N ASN A 84 -18.82 7.17 1.84
CA ASN A 84 -18.32 7.05 0.48
C ASN A 84 -19.37 6.44 -0.49
N PRO A 85 -20.46 7.17 -0.78
CA PRO A 85 -21.57 6.64 -1.57
C PRO A 85 -21.22 6.30 -3.03
N GLN A 86 -20.05 6.73 -3.52
CA GLN A 86 -19.59 6.39 -4.88
C GLN A 86 -18.71 5.14 -4.94
N ASN A 87 -18.24 4.62 -3.80
CA ASN A 87 -17.50 3.37 -3.75
C ASN A 87 -18.48 2.21 -3.49
N THR A 88 -19.06 1.69 -4.56
CA THR A 88 -20.02 0.57 -4.50
C THR A 88 -19.37 -0.79 -4.23
N ASP A 89 -18.04 -0.85 -4.30
CA ASP A 89 -17.28 -2.11 -4.23
C ASP A 89 -16.77 -2.41 -2.81
N LEU A 90 -16.88 -1.46 -1.87
CA LEU A 90 -16.50 -1.68 -0.48
C LEU A 90 -17.49 -2.63 0.22
N ARG A 91 -17.03 -3.84 0.53
CA ARG A 91 -17.81 -4.82 1.31
C ARG A 91 -17.40 -4.79 2.77
N ILE A 92 -18.37 -4.68 3.66
CA ILE A 92 -18.16 -4.74 5.11
C ILE A 92 -18.94 -5.91 5.66
N HIS A 93 -18.25 -6.85 6.31
CA HIS A 93 -18.82 -8.05 6.88
C HIS A 93 -18.92 -7.90 8.40
N ASN A 94 -20.09 -7.51 8.90
CA ASN A 94 -20.36 -7.51 10.34
C ASN A 94 -20.71 -8.91 10.85
N ILE A 95 -19.70 -9.59 11.40
CA ILE A 95 -19.80 -10.95 11.94
C ILE A 95 -19.74 -10.97 13.48
N ALA A 96 -19.80 -9.81 14.14
CA ALA A 96 -19.80 -9.73 15.60
C ALA A 96 -20.96 -10.52 16.20
N GLY A 97 -20.65 -11.42 17.14
CA GLY A 97 -21.64 -12.32 17.75
C GLY A 97 -22.24 -13.40 16.83
N LYS A 98 -21.78 -13.51 15.58
CA LYS A 98 -22.23 -14.52 14.59
C LYS A 98 -21.22 -15.63 14.35
N THR A 99 -20.10 -15.62 15.07
CA THR A 99 -18.98 -16.55 14.92
C THR A 99 -18.78 -17.40 16.17
N THR A 100 -18.21 -18.59 16.00
CA THR A 100 -17.55 -19.31 17.09
C THR A 100 -16.15 -18.76 17.28
N LEU A 101 -15.46 -19.17 18.35
CA LEU A 101 -14.05 -18.81 18.53
C LEU A 101 -13.21 -19.35 17.36
N ASP A 102 -13.41 -20.61 16.98
CA ASP A 102 -12.64 -21.23 15.89
C ASP A 102 -12.82 -20.51 14.56
N SER A 103 -14.04 -20.09 14.21
CA SER A 103 -14.26 -19.34 12.97
C SER A 103 -13.72 -17.91 13.04
N ALA A 104 -13.73 -17.27 14.21
CA ALA A 104 -13.08 -15.98 14.41
C ALA A 104 -11.56 -16.07 14.25
N LEU A 105 -10.93 -17.08 14.84
CA LEU A 105 -9.50 -17.36 14.68
C LEU A 105 -9.16 -17.63 13.21
N ALA A 106 -10.00 -18.41 12.52
CA ALA A 106 -9.85 -18.74 11.11
C ALA A 106 -9.83 -17.47 10.23
N VAL A 107 -10.81 -16.59 10.42
CA VAL A 107 -10.86 -15.28 9.75
C VAL A 107 -9.67 -14.41 10.12
N ILE A 108 -9.23 -14.38 11.38
CA ILE A 108 -8.03 -13.59 11.74
C ILE A 108 -6.79 -14.12 11.02
N SER A 109 -6.61 -15.44 10.95
CA SER A 109 -5.42 -16.05 10.35
C SER A 109 -5.25 -15.72 8.86
N GLY A 110 -6.35 -15.55 8.13
CA GLY A 110 -6.35 -15.20 6.71
C GLY A 110 -6.30 -13.70 6.42
N ALA A 111 -6.35 -12.84 7.44
CA ALA A 111 -6.39 -11.40 7.24
C ALA A 111 -5.05 -10.85 6.73
N GLN A 112 -5.11 -9.81 5.90
CA GLN A 112 -3.94 -9.03 5.51
C GLN A 112 -3.36 -8.31 6.75
N ALA A 113 -4.24 -7.68 7.52
CA ALA A 113 -3.93 -7.02 8.77
C ALA A 113 -5.10 -7.07 9.76
N VAL A 114 -4.79 -6.92 11.05
CA VAL A 114 -5.78 -6.73 12.12
C VAL A 114 -5.58 -5.37 12.78
N ILE A 115 -6.63 -4.56 12.87
CA ILE A 115 -6.63 -3.32 13.65
C ILE A 115 -7.55 -3.51 14.83
N SER A 116 -7.00 -3.33 16.04
CA SER A 116 -7.72 -3.66 17.27
C SER A 116 -7.43 -2.66 18.37
N ASN A 117 -8.38 -2.52 19.29
CA ASN A 117 -8.08 -1.97 20.61
C ASN A 117 -7.35 -3.01 21.47
N ASP A 118 -6.80 -2.59 22.61
CA ASP A 118 -6.33 -3.45 23.70
C ASP A 118 -7.45 -4.38 24.24
N SER A 119 -7.53 -5.57 23.62
CA SER A 119 -8.59 -6.56 23.76
C SER A 119 -8.05 -7.99 23.61
N GLY A 120 -8.84 -9.02 23.95
CA GLY A 120 -8.39 -10.41 23.84
C GLY A 120 -7.99 -10.82 22.42
N LEU A 121 -8.72 -10.34 21.40
CA LEU A 121 -8.45 -10.70 20.01
C LEU A 121 -7.18 -10.05 19.45
N MET A 122 -6.71 -8.95 20.05
CA MET A 122 -5.37 -8.39 19.78
C MET A 122 -4.27 -9.41 20.09
N HIS A 123 -4.40 -10.17 21.18
CA HIS A 123 -3.43 -11.22 21.53
C HIS A 123 -3.56 -12.45 20.63
N VAL A 124 -4.78 -12.76 20.17
CA VAL A 124 -5.01 -13.86 19.21
C VAL A 124 -4.32 -13.56 17.88
N ALA A 125 -4.48 -12.34 17.34
CA ALA A 125 -3.80 -11.94 16.11
C ALA A 125 -2.27 -12.01 16.25
N ALA A 126 -1.73 -11.58 17.41
CA ALA A 126 -0.31 -11.70 17.70
C ALA A 126 0.15 -13.17 17.75
N ALA A 127 -0.62 -14.05 18.40
CA ALA A 127 -0.29 -15.46 18.49
C ALA A 127 -0.36 -16.20 17.13
N LEU A 128 -1.25 -15.75 16.24
CA LEU A 128 -1.35 -16.22 14.85
C LEU A 128 -0.31 -15.59 13.90
N GLN A 129 0.55 -14.69 14.40
CA GLN A 129 1.57 -13.98 13.62
C GLN A 129 0.99 -13.25 12.40
N VAL A 130 -0.17 -12.61 12.58
CA VAL A 130 -0.82 -11.76 11.60
C VAL A 130 -0.33 -10.32 11.81
N PRO A 131 0.04 -9.58 10.74
CA PRO A 131 0.34 -8.15 10.86
C PRO A 131 -0.79 -7.41 11.57
N GLN A 132 -0.46 -6.55 12.53
CA GLN A 132 -1.50 -5.88 13.30
C GLN A 132 -1.11 -4.49 13.77
N ILE A 133 -2.12 -3.65 13.94
CA ILE A 133 -2.02 -2.36 14.62
C ILE A 133 -2.89 -2.42 15.87
N ALA A 134 -2.24 -2.28 17.03
CA ALA A 134 -2.90 -2.27 18.32
C ALA A 134 -2.99 -0.83 18.86
N VAL A 135 -4.21 -0.36 19.04
CA VAL A 135 -4.51 1.00 19.53
C VAL A 135 -4.71 0.96 21.05
N PHE A 136 -3.89 1.72 21.77
CA PHE A 136 -3.94 1.83 23.23
C PHE A 136 -4.39 3.23 23.65
N GLY A 137 -5.27 3.25 24.67
CA GLY A 137 -5.87 4.46 25.21
C GLY A 137 -5.65 4.58 26.72
N SER A 138 -6.66 4.22 27.51
CA SER A 138 -6.60 4.30 28.98
C SER A 138 -5.61 3.33 29.61
N SER A 139 -5.25 2.23 28.94
CA SER A 139 -4.28 1.23 29.37
C SER A 139 -2.88 1.47 28.79
N SER A 140 -1.95 0.61 29.17
CA SER A 140 -0.56 0.66 28.75
C SER A 140 -0.12 -0.64 28.06
N PRO A 141 0.54 -0.55 26.90
CA PRO A 141 1.14 -1.71 26.25
C PRO A 141 2.31 -2.31 27.04
N LEU A 142 2.83 -1.62 28.06
CA LEU A 142 3.94 -2.13 28.87
C LEU A 142 3.56 -3.31 29.77
N HIS A 143 2.25 -3.52 29.99
CA HIS A 143 1.74 -4.60 30.85
C HIS A 143 1.26 -5.80 30.04
N THR A 144 0.52 -5.54 28.96
CA THR A 144 -0.08 -6.57 28.10
C THR A 144 0.16 -6.24 26.63
N PRO A 145 1.43 -6.20 26.17
CA PRO A 145 1.71 -5.93 24.78
C PRO A 145 1.23 -7.10 23.91
N PRO A 146 0.89 -6.86 22.63
CA PRO A 146 0.86 -7.93 21.66
C PRO A 146 2.27 -8.52 21.49
N LEU A 147 2.41 -9.82 21.72
CA LEU A 147 3.70 -10.52 21.64
C LEU A 147 3.95 -11.02 20.21
N SER A 148 4.19 -10.11 19.28
CA SER A 148 4.57 -10.40 17.90
C SER A 148 5.45 -9.28 17.33
N GLU A 149 6.46 -9.64 16.55
CA GLU A 149 7.32 -8.67 15.85
C GLU A 149 6.59 -7.94 14.72
N LYS A 150 5.46 -8.48 14.26
CA LYS A 150 4.60 -7.85 13.22
C LYS A 150 3.57 -6.87 13.80
N ALA A 151 3.61 -6.63 15.11
CA ALA A 151 2.65 -5.78 15.79
C ALA A 151 3.17 -4.35 15.91
N HIS A 152 2.42 -3.41 15.34
CA HIS A 152 2.61 -1.98 15.54
C HIS A 152 1.71 -1.49 16.67
N ILE A 153 2.30 -0.80 17.66
CA ILE A 153 1.57 -0.26 18.80
C ILE A 153 1.38 1.24 18.60
N LEU A 154 0.13 1.68 18.58
CA LEU A 154 -0.24 3.08 18.60
C LEU A 154 -0.68 3.48 20.00
N TRP A 155 0.14 4.31 20.65
CA TRP A 155 -0.13 4.77 22.00
C TRP A 155 0.26 6.25 22.15
N LEU A 156 -0.76 7.11 22.16
CA LEU A 156 -0.54 8.56 22.15
C LEU A 156 0.16 9.07 23.42
N ALA A 157 0.03 8.37 24.54
CA ALA A 157 0.62 8.78 25.81
C ALA A 157 2.16 8.80 25.80
N GLN A 158 2.80 8.06 24.88
CA GLN A 158 4.26 8.04 24.72
C GLN A 158 4.74 8.93 23.55
N ASP A 159 3.83 9.59 22.84
CA ASP A 159 4.19 10.45 21.72
C ASP A 159 4.76 11.79 22.23
N THR A 160 6.08 11.93 22.17
CA THR A 160 6.78 13.14 22.62
C THR A 160 6.47 14.38 21.79
N LYS A 161 5.88 14.22 20.61
CA LYS A 161 5.46 15.34 19.74
C LYS A 161 4.04 15.81 20.03
N TYR A 162 3.24 15.00 20.74
CA TYR A 162 1.86 15.34 21.06
C TYR A 162 1.80 16.41 22.17
N THR A 163 1.12 17.53 21.90
CA THR A 163 1.07 18.71 22.78
C THR A 163 -0.37 19.20 22.98
N PRO A 164 -0.80 19.50 24.23
CA PRO A 164 -0.08 19.26 25.47
C PRO A 164 0.08 17.76 25.73
N ALA A 165 1.15 17.39 26.44
CA ALA A 165 1.42 15.99 26.79
C ALA A 165 0.20 15.36 27.48
N LEU A 166 -0.01 14.08 27.23
CA LEU A 166 -1.23 13.39 27.66
C LEU A 166 -1.06 12.83 29.08
N GLU A 167 -1.08 13.73 30.07
CA GLU A 167 -0.88 13.39 31.50
C GLU A 167 -1.95 12.45 32.08
N CYS A 168 -3.12 12.37 31.42
CA CYS A 168 -4.24 11.56 31.87
C CYS A 168 -4.17 10.08 31.44
N ALA A 169 -3.14 9.64 30.70
CA ALA A 169 -2.99 8.24 30.30
C ALA A 169 -1.55 7.74 30.56
N PRO A 170 -1.37 6.47 30.93
CA PRO A 170 -2.42 5.47 31.16
C PRO A 170 -3.09 5.68 32.53
N CYS A 171 -4.43 5.80 32.57
CA CYS A 171 -5.19 5.94 33.82
C CYS A 171 -5.81 4.63 34.31
N PHE A 172 -5.85 3.61 33.45
CA PHE A 172 -6.50 2.31 33.67
C PHE A 172 -7.98 2.40 34.08
N ALA A 173 -8.63 3.53 33.86
CA ALA A 173 -10.05 3.66 34.14
C ALA A 173 -10.89 2.92 33.09
N ARG A 174 -11.98 2.25 33.52
CA ARG A 174 -12.94 1.58 32.62
C ARG A 174 -13.78 2.57 31.81
N ILE A 175 -14.11 3.69 32.43
CA ILE A 175 -14.80 4.85 31.86
C ILE A 175 -13.87 6.05 32.05
N CYS A 176 -13.74 6.91 31.04
CA CYS A 176 -12.83 8.06 31.12
C CYS A 176 -13.33 9.04 32.19
N PRO A 177 -12.54 9.32 33.25
CA PRO A 177 -12.97 10.22 34.33
C PRO A 177 -13.10 11.67 33.86
N LEU A 178 -12.44 12.03 32.75
CA LEU A 178 -12.47 13.35 32.14
C LEU A 178 -13.49 13.46 30.99
N GLY A 179 -14.17 12.36 30.63
CA GLY A 179 -15.23 12.33 29.62
C GLY A 179 -14.79 12.47 28.14
N HIS A 180 -13.56 12.90 27.85
CA HIS A 180 -13.14 13.27 26.49
C HIS A 180 -12.40 12.19 25.70
N THR A 181 -11.88 11.13 26.34
CA THR A 181 -11.10 10.03 25.70
C THR A 181 -10.03 10.48 24.68
N ARG A 182 -9.31 11.57 24.95
CA ARG A 182 -8.32 12.19 24.01
C ARG A 182 -7.20 11.23 23.61
N CYS A 183 -6.84 10.32 24.52
CA CYS A 183 -5.87 9.25 24.25
C CYS A 183 -6.23 8.38 23.04
N LEU A 184 -7.51 8.34 22.67
CA LEU A 184 -8.03 7.59 21.53
C LEU A 184 -8.63 8.52 20.47
N GLN A 185 -9.36 9.57 20.87
CA GLN A 185 -9.96 10.54 19.95
C GLN A 185 -8.93 11.28 19.10
N ASP A 186 -7.73 11.54 19.62
CA ASP A 186 -6.74 12.32 18.88
C ASP A 186 -5.82 11.41 18.01
N LEU A 187 -5.98 10.09 18.10
CA LEU A 187 -5.36 9.14 17.18
C LEU A 187 -6.18 9.09 15.89
N SER A 188 -5.70 9.78 14.85
CA SER A 188 -6.42 9.91 13.58
C SER A 188 -6.42 8.61 12.76
N PRO A 189 -7.50 8.34 12.00
CA PRO A 189 -7.55 7.20 11.08
C PRO A 189 -6.44 7.20 10.04
N GLN A 190 -5.99 8.37 9.60
CA GLN A 190 -4.90 8.51 8.64
C GLN A 190 -3.58 7.98 9.22
N ARG A 191 -3.31 8.22 10.51
CA ARG A 191 -2.10 7.69 11.17
C ARG A 191 -2.12 6.16 11.20
N VAL A 192 -3.27 5.56 11.49
CA VAL A 192 -3.45 4.10 11.44
C VAL A 192 -3.29 3.59 10.00
N PHE A 193 -3.91 4.26 9.04
CA PHE A 193 -3.85 3.91 7.63
C PHE A 193 -2.41 3.92 7.10
N PHE A 194 -1.62 4.97 7.37
CA PHE A 194 -0.23 5.04 6.88
C PHE A 194 0.65 3.91 7.43
N LEU A 195 0.44 3.46 8.67
CA LEU A 195 1.17 2.32 9.22
C LEU A 195 0.90 1.01 8.49
N LEU A 196 -0.28 0.85 7.86
CA LEU A 196 -0.56 -0.32 7.01
C LEU A 196 0.33 -0.35 5.76
N PHE A 197 0.78 0.82 5.28
CA PHE A 197 1.68 0.95 4.11
C PHE A 197 3.15 1.05 4.48
N ASP A 198 3.49 1.51 5.68
CA ASP A 198 4.88 1.47 6.16
C ASP A 198 5.38 0.01 6.18
N ASP A 199 4.51 -0.95 6.49
CA ASP A 199 4.80 -2.38 6.33
C ASP A 199 4.96 -2.83 4.88
N ILE A 200 4.27 -2.18 3.92
CA ILE A 200 4.52 -2.42 2.49
C ILE A 200 5.88 -1.85 2.09
N ALA A 201 6.30 -0.70 2.63
CA ALA A 201 7.62 -0.15 2.36
C ALA A 201 8.75 -1.03 2.96
N THR A 202 8.56 -1.57 4.17
CA THR A 202 9.52 -2.52 4.76
C THR A 202 9.51 -3.87 4.03
N LEU A 203 8.34 -4.39 3.63
CA LEU A 203 8.25 -5.58 2.79
C LEU A 203 8.82 -5.35 1.38
N LEU A 204 8.65 -4.16 0.80
CA LEU A 204 9.28 -3.78 -0.46
C LEU A 204 10.79 -3.63 -0.28
N ASP A 205 11.29 -3.17 0.87
CA ASP A 205 12.71 -3.15 1.18
C ASP A 205 13.27 -4.57 1.38
N ASP A 206 12.54 -5.47 2.04
CA ASP A 206 12.92 -6.87 2.19
C ASP A 206 12.87 -7.63 0.85
N VAL A 207 11.84 -7.37 0.03
CA VAL A 207 11.75 -7.88 -1.34
C VAL A 207 12.82 -7.24 -2.20
N ALA A 208 13.12 -5.95 -2.08
CA ALA A 208 14.17 -5.27 -2.84
C ALA A 208 15.56 -5.77 -2.41
N THR A 209 15.81 -6.02 -1.13
CA THR A 209 17.07 -6.60 -0.65
C THR A 209 17.21 -8.06 -1.04
N MET A 210 16.15 -8.87 -0.94
CA MET A 210 16.13 -10.24 -1.45
C MET A 210 16.24 -10.29 -2.98
N THR A 211 15.59 -9.36 -3.69
CA THR A 211 15.67 -9.22 -5.16
C THR A 211 17.05 -8.73 -5.55
N LYS A 212 17.73 -7.90 -4.76
CA LYS A 212 19.11 -7.48 -5.00
C LYS A 212 20.11 -8.60 -4.70
N VAL A 213 19.84 -9.46 -3.71
CA VAL A 213 20.62 -10.68 -3.43
C VAL A 213 20.37 -11.77 -4.49
N ALA A 214 19.13 -11.90 -4.98
CA ALA A 214 18.75 -12.81 -6.05
C ALA A 214 19.28 -12.31 -7.40
N ALA A 215 19.07 -11.05 -7.77
CA ALA A 215 19.61 -10.40 -8.97
C ALA A 215 21.13 -10.38 -8.99
N LYS A 216 21.82 -10.36 -7.83
CA LYS A 216 23.27 -10.57 -7.75
C LYS A 216 23.69 -12.02 -8.05
N LYS A 217 22.78 -13.00 -7.93
CA LYS A 217 22.96 -14.41 -8.36
C LYS A 217 22.42 -14.67 -9.77
N THR A 218 21.51 -13.85 -10.28
CA THR A 218 20.95 -13.88 -11.64
C THR A 218 21.35 -12.64 -12.45
N THR A 219 22.56 -12.12 -12.23
CA THR A 219 23.17 -11.09 -13.09
C THR A 219 23.44 -11.72 -14.44
N GLY A 220 22.43 -11.68 -15.29
CA GLY A 220 22.39 -12.35 -16.56
C GLY A 220 20.95 -12.55 -16.99
N VAL A 221 20.41 -11.53 -17.66
CA VAL A 221 19.25 -11.62 -18.57
C VAL A 221 17.87 -11.52 -17.87
N LEU A 222 17.20 -10.36 -18.02
CA LEU A 222 15.74 -10.10 -17.89
C LEU A 222 15.18 -9.30 -16.68
N GLY A 223 15.99 -8.62 -15.87
CA GLY A 223 15.48 -7.92 -14.67
C GLY A 223 14.80 -6.54 -14.87
N ASP A 224 15.34 -5.68 -15.75
CA ASP A 224 15.11 -4.23 -15.58
C ASP A 224 13.96 -3.62 -16.40
N ASP A 225 13.46 -4.29 -17.44
CA ASP A 225 12.58 -3.65 -18.42
C ASP A 225 11.09 -3.56 -18.04
N LEU A 226 10.67 -4.22 -16.95
CA LEU A 226 9.27 -4.19 -16.51
C LEU A 226 8.96 -3.03 -15.56
N ALA A 227 9.97 -2.44 -14.91
CA ALA A 227 9.74 -1.45 -13.87
C ALA A 227 9.51 -0.02 -14.39
N LEU A 228 9.99 0.33 -15.59
CA LEU A 228 10.06 1.73 -16.02
C LEU A 228 9.00 2.18 -17.04
N ASN A 229 8.21 1.28 -17.63
CA ASN A 229 7.19 1.66 -18.62
C ASN A 229 5.79 1.91 -18.04
N ALA A 230 5.54 1.57 -16.77
CA ALA A 230 4.23 1.77 -16.14
C ALA A 230 3.87 3.25 -15.90
N GLN A 231 4.83 4.18 -16.03
CA GLN A 231 4.61 5.61 -15.75
C GLN A 231 4.47 6.51 -16.98
N GLN A 232 4.60 6.01 -18.23
CA GLN A 232 4.46 6.84 -19.43
C GLN A 232 3.09 6.73 -20.14
N VAL A 233 2.20 5.85 -19.66
CA VAL A 233 0.84 5.68 -20.18
C VAL A 233 -0.18 5.87 -19.05
N THR A 234 -0.22 7.06 -18.46
CA THR A 234 -1.36 7.49 -17.65
C THR A 234 -1.97 8.73 -18.29
N GLY A 235 -3.23 8.63 -18.74
CA GLY A 235 -3.99 9.79 -19.19
C GLY A 235 -4.95 9.63 -20.37
N VAL A 236 -5.40 8.42 -20.74
CA VAL A 236 -6.49 8.28 -21.74
C VAL A 236 -7.47 7.18 -21.29
N ASN A 237 -8.77 7.45 -21.39
CA ASN A 237 -9.87 6.57 -20.96
C ASN A 237 -9.61 5.06 -21.15
N ALA A 238 -9.92 4.29 -20.12
CA ALA A 238 -9.59 2.87 -19.92
C ALA A 238 -10.06 1.89 -21.03
N ASP A 239 -10.91 2.32 -21.96
CA ASP A 239 -11.33 1.51 -23.12
C ASP A 239 -10.38 1.62 -24.34
N ARG A 240 -9.33 2.45 -24.27
CA ARG A 240 -8.37 2.68 -25.38
C ARG A 240 -6.89 2.38 -25.05
N GLU A 241 -6.56 1.94 -23.83
CA GLU A 241 -5.16 1.74 -23.42
C GLU A 241 -4.54 0.44 -23.94
N LEU A 242 -5.34 -0.62 -24.11
CA LEU A 242 -4.84 -1.94 -24.54
C LEU A 242 -4.14 -1.93 -25.92
N PRO A 243 -4.66 -1.27 -26.97
CA PRO A 243 -3.97 -1.21 -28.27
C PRO A 243 -2.66 -0.42 -28.23
N VAL A 244 -2.56 0.62 -27.39
CA VAL A 244 -1.36 1.46 -27.27
C VAL A 244 -0.27 0.70 -26.53
N VAL A 245 -0.60 0.08 -25.39
CA VAL A 245 0.34 -0.77 -24.63
C VAL A 245 0.83 -1.92 -25.51
N TRP A 246 -0.05 -2.51 -26.34
CA TRP A 246 0.36 -3.58 -27.23
C TRP A 246 1.29 -3.10 -28.37
N ALA A 247 1.05 -1.92 -28.93
CA ALA A 247 1.93 -1.33 -29.93
C ALA A 247 3.34 -1.05 -29.37
N VAL A 248 3.42 -0.54 -28.14
CA VAL A 248 4.70 -0.28 -27.44
C VAL A 248 5.43 -1.59 -27.13
N ALA A 249 4.74 -2.59 -26.59
CA ALA A 249 5.33 -3.89 -26.29
C ALA A 249 5.85 -4.61 -27.55
N LYS A 250 5.11 -4.55 -28.66
CA LYS A 250 5.57 -5.10 -29.95
C LYS A 250 6.81 -4.36 -30.48
N GLY A 251 6.85 -3.03 -30.35
CA GLY A 251 8.01 -2.22 -30.74
C GLY A 251 9.26 -2.53 -29.91
N SER A 252 9.12 -2.60 -28.58
CA SER A 252 10.21 -2.94 -27.65
C SER A 252 10.76 -4.36 -27.90
N LEU A 253 9.88 -5.31 -28.23
CA LEU A 253 10.29 -6.69 -28.53
C LEU A 253 11.17 -6.77 -29.79
N ILE A 254 10.89 -5.95 -30.83
CA ILE A 254 11.73 -5.87 -32.03
C ILE A 254 13.09 -5.25 -31.72
N ASN A 255 13.13 -4.18 -30.91
CA ASN A 255 14.40 -3.57 -30.48
C ASN A 255 15.29 -4.59 -29.77
N LYS A 256 14.74 -5.36 -28.84
CA LYS A 256 15.48 -6.38 -28.07
C LYS A 256 15.92 -7.55 -28.93
N ALA A 257 15.10 -7.97 -29.90
CA ALA A 257 15.48 -9.00 -30.85
C ALA A 257 16.67 -8.61 -31.73
N ILE A 258 16.95 -7.31 -31.91
CA ILE A 258 18.10 -6.80 -32.66
C ILE A 258 19.29 -6.52 -31.74
N LEU A 259 19.06 -5.85 -30.60
CA LEU A 259 20.11 -5.40 -29.70
C LEU A 259 20.78 -6.55 -28.96
N VAL A 260 20.02 -7.56 -28.51
CA VAL A 260 20.58 -8.70 -27.76
C VAL A 260 21.58 -9.52 -28.62
N PRO A 261 21.26 -9.91 -29.88
CA PRO A 261 22.25 -10.57 -30.74
C PRO A 261 23.46 -9.70 -31.07
N VAL A 262 23.27 -8.40 -31.29
CA VAL A 262 24.36 -7.47 -31.60
C VAL A 262 25.28 -7.30 -30.39
N ALA A 263 24.74 -7.16 -29.18
CA ALA A 263 25.50 -7.08 -27.94
C ALA A 263 26.32 -8.37 -27.70
N LEU A 264 25.71 -9.55 -27.92
CA LEU A 264 26.42 -10.84 -27.82
C LEU A 264 27.53 -10.98 -28.87
N LEU A 265 27.31 -10.48 -30.10
CA LEU A 265 28.33 -10.46 -31.14
C LEU A 265 29.49 -9.50 -30.80
N ILE A 266 29.20 -8.29 -30.32
CA ILE A 266 30.22 -7.33 -29.87
C ILE A 266 31.00 -7.92 -28.69
N SER A 267 30.32 -8.53 -27.72
CA SER A 267 30.95 -9.20 -26.58
C SER A 267 31.90 -10.32 -27.01
N LYS A 268 31.57 -11.05 -28.08
CA LYS A 268 32.40 -12.16 -28.58
C LYS A 268 33.57 -11.70 -29.45
N PHE A 269 33.37 -10.68 -30.30
CA PHE A 269 34.33 -10.32 -31.36
C PHE A 269 35.06 -8.99 -31.14
N ALA A 270 34.49 -8.07 -30.35
CA ALA A 270 35.06 -6.75 -30.08
C ALA A 270 34.71 -6.24 -28.66
N PRO A 271 35.09 -6.95 -27.58
CA PRO A 271 34.75 -6.56 -26.22
C PRO A 271 35.33 -5.20 -25.80
N TRP A 272 36.42 -4.77 -26.44
CA TRP A 272 37.01 -3.44 -26.24
C TRP A 272 36.07 -2.29 -26.67
N ALA A 273 35.11 -2.55 -27.57
CA ALA A 273 34.16 -1.56 -28.06
C ALA A 273 33.00 -1.30 -27.08
N ILE A 274 32.79 -2.17 -26.08
CA ILE A 274 31.72 -2.05 -25.09
C ILE A 274 31.91 -0.77 -24.27
N ILE A 275 33.11 -0.53 -23.73
CA ILE A 275 33.38 0.61 -22.85
C ILE A 275 33.19 1.96 -23.59
N PRO A 276 33.73 2.18 -24.80
CA PRO A 276 33.46 3.39 -25.58
C PRO A 276 31.97 3.61 -25.89
N LEU A 277 31.24 2.53 -26.23
CA LEU A 277 29.80 2.61 -26.52
C LEU A 277 28.99 2.98 -25.28
N LEU A 278 29.29 2.37 -24.12
CA LEU A 278 28.66 2.70 -22.84
C LEU A 278 28.95 4.14 -22.41
N MET A 279 30.20 4.59 -22.57
CA MET A 279 30.57 5.97 -22.25
C MET A 279 29.85 7.00 -23.13
N LEU A 280 29.63 6.68 -24.42
CA LEU A 280 28.85 7.52 -25.33
C LEU A 280 27.36 7.52 -24.97
N GLY A 281 26.79 6.37 -24.62
CA GLY A 281 25.41 6.25 -24.14
C GLY A 281 25.16 7.06 -22.86
N GLY A 282 26.04 6.89 -21.86
CA GLY A 282 25.98 7.64 -20.61
C GLY A 282 26.13 9.15 -20.81
N LEU A 283 27.03 9.58 -21.71
CA LEU A 283 27.18 11.00 -22.06
C LEU A 283 25.90 11.59 -22.67
N TYR A 284 25.23 10.84 -23.54
CA TYR A 284 23.95 11.25 -24.14
C TYR A 284 22.83 11.35 -23.10
N LEU A 285 22.73 10.40 -22.15
CA LEU A 285 21.75 10.45 -21.07
C LEU A 285 21.99 11.60 -20.10
N CYS A 286 23.25 11.89 -19.78
CA CYS A 286 23.60 13.09 -19.00
C CYS A 286 23.17 14.38 -19.73
N PHE A 287 23.33 14.44 -21.06
CA PHE A 287 22.88 15.56 -21.88
C PHE A 287 21.35 15.71 -21.83
N GLU A 288 20.59 14.62 -22.04
CA GLU A 288 19.12 14.66 -22.04
C GLU A 288 18.54 14.95 -20.64
N GLY A 289 19.17 14.43 -19.58
CA GLY A 289 18.81 14.71 -18.19
C GLY A 289 19.06 16.17 -17.82
N PHE A 290 20.19 16.74 -18.25
CA PHE A 290 20.50 18.15 -18.05
C PHE A 290 19.51 19.06 -18.78
N GLU A 291 19.15 18.74 -20.03
CA GLU A 291 18.17 19.51 -20.81
C GLU A 291 16.81 19.58 -20.12
N LYS A 292 16.30 18.47 -19.58
CA LYS A 292 15.01 18.42 -18.84
C LYS A 292 15.03 19.19 -17.52
N ILE A 293 16.16 19.15 -16.80
CA ILE A 293 16.33 19.90 -15.54
C ILE A 293 16.42 21.40 -15.81
N VAL A 294 17.18 21.80 -16.83
CA VAL A 294 17.30 23.21 -17.25
C VAL A 294 15.95 23.73 -17.74
N HIS A 295 15.20 22.95 -18.52
CA HIS A 295 13.85 23.32 -18.94
C HIS A 295 12.89 23.54 -17.76
N LYS A 296 13.02 22.76 -16.69
CA LYS A 296 12.19 22.87 -15.48
C LYS A 296 12.59 24.03 -14.57
N LEU A 297 13.85 24.45 -14.60
CA LEU A 297 14.39 25.53 -13.76
C LEU A 297 14.35 26.90 -14.42
N MET A 298 14.33 26.98 -15.76
CA MET A 298 14.38 28.25 -16.50
C MET A 298 13.01 28.82 -16.89
N HIS A 299 11.90 28.09 -16.70
CA HIS A 299 10.58 28.64 -16.97
C HIS A 299 10.03 29.43 -15.77
N SER A 300 9.76 30.71 -15.98
CA SER A 300 9.06 31.56 -15.02
C SER A 300 7.61 31.07 -14.91
N LYS A 301 7.07 30.98 -13.68
CA LYS A 301 5.66 30.60 -13.40
C LYS A 301 4.63 31.41 -14.20
N ALA A 302 5.01 32.57 -14.75
CA ALA A 302 4.17 33.39 -15.62
C ALA A 302 4.07 32.84 -17.07
N GLN A 303 5.06 32.10 -17.56
CA GLN A 303 5.05 31.45 -18.88
C GLN A 303 4.32 30.11 -18.85
N ASP A 304 4.39 29.34 -17.76
CA ASP A 304 3.63 28.08 -17.61
C ASP A 304 2.11 28.32 -17.62
N ALA A 305 1.64 29.41 -16.98
CA ALA A 305 0.23 29.79 -17.03
C ALA A 305 -0.23 30.19 -18.43
N ALA A 306 0.64 30.83 -19.23
CA ALA A 306 0.34 31.20 -20.61
C ALA A 306 0.42 29.99 -21.57
N HIS A 307 1.29 29.01 -21.31
CA HIS A 307 1.38 27.77 -22.08
C HIS A 307 0.19 26.85 -21.80
N HIS A 308 -0.21 26.72 -20.53
CA HIS A 308 -1.37 25.95 -20.12
C HIS A 308 -2.67 26.54 -20.67
N ALA A 309 -2.78 27.88 -20.73
CA ALA A 309 -3.90 28.56 -21.39
C ALA A 309 -3.92 28.34 -22.91
N LYS A 310 -2.76 28.18 -23.55
CA LYS A 310 -2.63 27.82 -24.98
C LYS A 310 -2.98 26.35 -25.24
N GLU A 311 -2.60 25.45 -24.35
CA GLU A 311 -2.94 24.02 -24.42
C GLU A 311 -4.44 23.79 -24.20
N LEU A 312 -5.05 24.48 -23.24
CA LEU A 312 -6.51 24.48 -23.03
C LEU A 312 -7.27 25.06 -24.24
N ALA A 313 -6.71 26.05 -24.93
CA ALA A 313 -7.28 26.59 -26.17
C ALA A 313 -7.10 25.65 -27.37
N ALA A 314 -6.03 24.84 -27.41
CA ALA A 314 -5.82 23.83 -28.45
C ALA A 314 -6.71 22.58 -28.24
N VAL A 315 -7.08 22.27 -27.00
CA VAL A 315 -8.05 21.20 -26.67
C VAL A 315 -9.48 21.57 -27.09
N ALA A 316 -9.76 22.85 -27.33
CA ALA A 316 -11.05 23.35 -27.81
C ALA A 316 -11.19 23.41 -29.35
N ASP A 317 -10.15 23.04 -30.10
CA ASP A 317 -10.18 23.03 -31.57
C ASP A 317 -10.50 21.61 -32.08
N ASP A 318 -11.68 21.47 -32.71
CA ASP A 318 -12.27 20.22 -33.24
C ASP A 318 -11.49 19.62 -34.43
N LYS A 319 -10.23 20.01 -34.60
CA LYS A 319 -9.32 19.59 -35.70
C LYS A 319 -7.93 19.14 -35.23
N VAL A 320 -7.72 18.89 -33.93
CA VAL A 320 -6.50 18.20 -33.49
C VAL A 320 -6.63 16.71 -33.77
N ASP A 321 -5.88 16.22 -34.75
CA ASP A 321 -5.82 14.80 -35.11
C ASP A 321 -5.18 13.99 -33.96
N MET A 322 -6.03 13.52 -33.04
CA MET A 322 -5.69 12.70 -31.88
C MET A 322 -4.83 11.47 -32.25
N VAL A 323 -4.97 10.96 -33.47
CA VAL A 323 -4.21 9.80 -33.97
C VAL A 323 -2.76 10.17 -34.26
N ALA A 324 -2.48 11.42 -34.67
CA ALA A 324 -1.11 11.89 -34.89
C ALA A 324 -0.36 12.06 -33.54
N PHE A 325 -1.05 12.55 -32.51
CA PHE A 325 -0.49 12.70 -31.17
C PHE A 325 -0.17 11.35 -30.51
N GLU A 326 -1.03 10.35 -30.68
CA GLU A 326 -0.81 8.98 -30.21
C GLU A 326 0.40 8.32 -30.90
N LYS A 327 0.54 8.50 -32.22
CA LYS A 327 1.69 7.96 -32.98
C LYS A 327 3.02 8.55 -32.55
N ASP A 328 3.08 9.85 -32.28
CA ASP A 328 4.31 10.50 -31.81
C ASP A 328 4.70 10.05 -30.40
N LYS A 329 3.73 9.84 -29.51
CA LYS A 329 4.00 9.22 -28.19
C LYS A 329 4.55 7.80 -28.31
N ILE A 330 3.96 6.96 -29.16
CA ILE A 330 4.43 5.58 -29.39
C ILE A 330 5.85 5.60 -29.95
N LYS A 331 6.13 6.47 -30.93
CA LYS A 331 7.45 6.58 -31.54
C LYS A 331 8.51 7.11 -30.57
N GLY A 332 8.14 8.05 -29.70
CA GLY A 332 8.98 8.53 -28.60
C GLY A 332 9.38 7.40 -27.65
N ALA A 333 8.41 6.60 -27.18
CA ALA A 333 8.64 5.48 -26.29
C ALA A 333 9.57 4.41 -26.91
N ILE A 334 9.37 4.06 -28.19
CA ILE A 334 10.22 3.07 -28.89
C ILE A 334 11.66 3.57 -29.05
N ARG A 335 11.86 4.88 -29.28
CA ARG A 335 13.21 5.46 -29.43
C ARG A 335 13.96 5.48 -28.11
N THR A 336 13.28 5.82 -27.02
CA THR A 336 13.85 5.80 -25.67
C THR A 336 14.22 4.38 -25.26
N ASP A 337 13.33 3.40 -25.49
CA ASP A 337 13.60 1.96 -25.26
C ASP A 337 14.81 1.44 -26.05
N PHE A 338 15.00 1.87 -27.30
CA PHE A 338 16.17 1.49 -28.10
C PHE A 338 17.49 2.02 -27.51
N ILE A 339 17.50 3.27 -27.03
CA ILE A 339 18.70 3.89 -26.46
C ILE A 339 19.04 3.25 -25.11
N LEU A 340 18.04 3.00 -24.25
CA LEU A 340 18.22 2.32 -22.96
C LEU A 340 18.65 0.85 -23.15
N SER A 341 18.07 0.14 -24.12
CA SER A 341 18.45 -1.24 -24.44
C SER A 341 19.86 -1.36 -25.01
N ALA A 342 20.49 -0.27 -25.46
CA ALA A 342 21.88 -0.25 -25.92
C ALA A 342 22.90 0.03 -24.79
N GLU A 343 22.43 0.45 -23.61
CA GLU A 343 23.26 0.73 -22.43
C GLU A 343 23.39 -0.49 -21.49
N ILE A 344 22.46 -1.44 -21.55
CA ILE A 344 22.47 -2.70 -20.78
C ILE A 344 23.31 -3.75 -21.50
#